data_AF-A0A7Y5SP05-F1
#
_entry.id   AF-A0A7Y5SP05-F1
#
_cell.length_a   1.000
_cell.length_b   1.000
_cell.length_c   1.000
_cell.angle_alpha   90.00
_cell.angle_beta   90.00
_cell.angle_gamma   90.00
#
_symmetry.space_group_name_H-M   'P 1'
#
loop_
_entity.id
_entity.type
_entity.pdbx_description
1 polymer ?
#
loop_
_entity_poly.entity_id
_entity_poly.type
_entity_poly.pdbx_seq_one_letter_code
_entity_poly.pdbx_strand_id
1 'polypeptide(L)'
;MTSSAHLAMIRQALAVVDAQSMPPRLPAALPLLFDGVYSELEKGIEQNPIEHHLVVLKHAMEIAVSCGFDEDALKRAAAIAMLHDIAPVRKVTSQAVAESQRIHGDVAAASLEELRRSLRIRHMEQGAEQARTQLLRFNRSSSEEYFNSADIDAICGVIAIHDNPSVGIPIPSGDLLAVVQREADRLWMVTLAGVETDLRRAGKDPANPVLRKEQVQWNIDDFRKERKVYNESAERFCDAETFFRTKAGWEIYKKWRTLWEL
;
A
#
# COMPACT_ATOMS: atom_id res chain seq x y z
N MET A 1 -0.18 7.86 20.58
CA MET A 1 -1.14 7.13 21.43
C MET A 1 -2.16 6.51 20.50
N THR A 2 -2.08 5.19 20.34
CA THR A 2 -3.00 4.40 19.53
C THR A 2 -4.40 4.45 20.16
N SER A 3 -5.39 4.92 19.40
CA SER A 3 -6.78 4.91 19.85
C SER A 3 -7.28 3.47 20.04
N SER A 4 -8.34 3.30 20.84
CA SER A 4 -9.00 1.99 20.98
C SER A 4 -9.48 1.43 19.64
N ALA A 5 -9.89 2.31 18.71
CA ALA A 5 -10.28 1.93 17.36
C ALA A 5 -9.10 1.41 16.54
N HIS A 6 -7.94 2.09 16.55
CA HIS A 6 -6.74 1.64 15.84
C HIS A 6 -6.23 0.31 16.40
N LEU A 7 -6.25 0.10 17.72
CA LEU A 7 -5.91 -1.19 18.32
C LEU A 7 -6.85 -2.30 17.88
N ALA A 8 -8.16 -2.02 17.79
CA ALA A 8 -9.14 -2.99 17.29
C ALA A 8 -8.87 -3.37 15.83
N MET A 9 -8.54 -2.40 14.98
CA MET A 9 -8.19 -2.63 13.58
C MET A 9 -6.88 -3.45 13.42
N ILE A 10 -5.85 -3.15 14.22
CA ILE A 10 -4.61 -3.96 14.24
C ILE A 10 -4.94 -5.41 14.60
N ARG A 11 -5.76 -5.64 15.63
CA ARG A 11 -6.18 -6.99 16.03
C ARG A 11 -6.99 -7.70 14.93
N GLN A 12 -7.89 -6.98 14.27
CA GLN A 12 -8.66 -7.53 13.15
C GLN A 12 -7.76 -7.89 11.96
N ALA A 13 -6.76 -7.05 11.67
CA ALA A 13 -5.79 -7.32 10.61
C ALA A 13 -4.95 -8.56 10.91
N LEU A 14 -4.59 -8.79 12.18
CA LEU A 14 -3.84 -9.96 12.61
C LEU A 14 -4.70 -11.23 12.76
N ALA A 15 -6.01 -11.10 12.96
CA ALA A 15 -6.92 -12.24 13.12
C ALA A 15 -7.04 -13.13 11.86
N VAL A 16 -6.54 -12.68 10.71
CA VAL A 16 -6.50 -13.47 9.47
C VAL A 16 -5.37 -14.51 9.46
N VAL A 17 -4.41 -14.38 10.38
CA VAL A 17 -3.29 -15.30 10.53
C VAL A 17 -3.65 -16.34 11.59
N ASP A 18 -3.46 -17.63 11.29
CA ASP A 18 -3.61 -18.69 12.29
C ASP A 18 -2.69 -18.41 13.49
N ALA A 19 -3.19 -18.59 14.71
CA ALA A 19 -2.41 -18.45 15.93
C ALA A 19 -1.14 -19.31 15.93
N GLN A 20 -1.13 -20.45 15.23
CA GLN A 20 0.05 -21.31 15.10
C GLN A 20 1.10 -20.79 14.11
N SER A 21 0.70 -19.92 13.17
CA SER A 21 1.59 -19.33 12.16
C SER A 21 1.94 -17.86 12.48
N MET A 22 1.31 -17.29 13.50
CA MET A 22 1.58 -15.92 13.95
C MET A 22 2.96 -15.84 14.60
N PRO A 23 3.85 -14.92 14.14
CA PRO A 23 5.11 -14.70 14.83
C PRO A 23 4.82 -14.32 16.31
N PRO A 24 5.38 -15.02 17.31
CA PRO A 24 4.90 -14.98 18.70
C PRO A 24 4.81 -13.57 19.31
N ARG A 25 5.67 -12.66 18.85
CA ARG A 25 5.77 -11.29 19.36
C ARG A 25 5.09 -10.25 18.46
N LEU A 26 4.67 -10.60 17.25
CA LEU A 26 4.08 -9.65 16.29
C LEU A 26 2.83 -8.94 16.86
N PRO A 27 1.87 -9.63 17.52
CA PRO A 27 0.71 -8.95 18.10
C PRO A 27 1.02 -7.90 19.15
N ALA A 28 2.13 -8.06 19.87
CA ALA A 28 2.59 -7.10 20.88
C ALA A 28 3.48 -6.00 20.27
N ALA A 29 4.31 -6.35 19.28
CA ALA A 29 5.22 -5.41 18.63
C ALA A 29 4.51 -4.41 17.71
N LEU A 30 3.47 -4.84 17.00
CA LEU A 30 2.84 -4.02 15.96
C LEU A 30 2.13 -2.77 16.50
N PRO A 31 1.37 -2.81 17.61
CA PRO A 31 0.85 -1.60 18.25
C PRO A 31 1.94 -0.61 18.66
N LEU A 32 3.07 -1.11 19.18
CA LEU A 32 4.19 -0.27 19.59
C LEU A 32 4.88 0.38 18.38
N LEU A 33 5.03 -0.36 17.27
CA LEU A 33 5.56 0.18 16.03
C LEU A 33 4.61 1.26 15.48
N PHE A 34 3.31 0.97 15.44
CA PHE A 34 2.28 1.92 15.01
C PHE A 34 2.30 3.19 15.85
N ASP A 35 2.35 3.08 17.18
CA ASP A 35 2.49 4.24 18.08
C ASP A 35 3.75 5.06 17.79
N GLY A 36 4.87 4.38 17.50
CA GLY A 36 6.14 5.02 17.18
C GLY A 36 6.11 5.84 15.89
N VAL A 37 5.25 5.47 14.93
CA VAL A 37 5.15 6.14 13.63
C VAL A 37 3.90 7.00 13.46
N TYR A 38 2.98 6.94 14.42
CA TYR A 38 1.69 7.63 14.38
C TYR A 38 1.80 9.12 14.05
N SER A 39 2.77 9.83 14.64
CA SER A 39 2.98 11.26 14.38
C SER A 39 3.40 11.56 12.95
N GLU A 40 4.11 10.64 12.28
CA GLU A 40 4.47 10.80 10.87
C GLU A 40 3.26 10.52 9.98
N LEU A 41 2.44 9.51 10.32
CA LEU A 41 1.19 9.23 9.62
C LEU A 41 0.20 10.41 9.70
N GLU A 42 0.09 11.06 10.87
CA GLU A 42 -0.75 12.25 11.04
C GLU A 42 -0.33 13.42 10.13
N LYS A 43 0.97 13.59 9.85
CA LYS A 43 1.44 14.62 8.91
C LYS A 43 0.98 14.33 7.48
N GLY A 44 0.72 13.06 7.14
CA GLY A 44 0.27 12.61 5.83
C GLY A 44 -1.24 12.52 5.66
N ILE A 45 -2.03 12.84 6.68
CA ILE A 45 -3.47 12.49 6.74
C ILE A 45 -4.30 13.05 5.58
N GLU A 46 -3.92 14.22 5.05
CA GLU A 46 -4.59 14.83 3.89
C GLU A 46 -4.43 14.00 2.62
N GLN A 47 -3.33 13.26 2.50
CA GLN A 47 -3.03 12.44 1.33
C GLN A 47 -3.06 10.94 1.56
N ASN A 48 -3.16 10.42 2.78
CA ASN A 48 -3.64 9.08 3.11
C ASN A 48 -4.15 9.04 4.55
N PRO A 49 -5.43 8.64 4.78
CA PRO A 49 -5.95 8.52 6.13
C PRO A 49 -5.18 7.41 6.87
N ILE A 50 -5.11 7.49 8.20
CA ILE A 50 -4.35 6.53 9.01
C ILE A 50 -4.86 5.09 8.79
N GLU A 51 -6.16 4.95 8.57
CA GLU A 51 -6.84 3.69 8.27
C GLU A 51 -6.30 2.99 7.02
N HIS A 52 -5.70 3.72 6.07
CA HIS A 52 -5.02 3.17 4.89
C HIS A 52 -4.04 2.06 5.30
N HIS A 53 -3.10 2.39 6.18
CA HIS A 53 -2.04 1.47 6.62
C HIS A 53 -2.60 0.22 7.30
N LEU A 54 -3.71 0.35 8.02
CA LEU A 54 -4.35 -0.75 8.74
C LEU A 54 -5.13 -1.68 7.78
N VAL A 55 -5.73 -1.13 6.74
CA VAL A 55 -6.36 -1.93 5.66
C VAL A 55 -5.30 -2.63 4.81
N VAL A 56 -4.22 -1.92 4.45
CA VAL A 56 -3.07 -2.51 3.75
C VAL A 56 -2.45 -3.63 4.58
N LEU A 57 -2.28 -3.44 5.90
CA LEU A 57 -1.83 -4.51 6.79
C LEU A 57 -2.73 -5.74 6.70
N LYS A 58 -4.05 -5.57 6.84
CA LYS A 58 -4.99 -6.70 6.80
C LYS A 58 -4.84 -7.50 5.50
N HIS A 59 -4.83 -6.81 4.36
CA HIS A 59 -4.69 -7.47 3.07
C HIS A 59 -3.30 -8.08 2.87
N ALA A 60 -2.24 -7.40 3.29
CA ALA A 60 -0.88 -7.93 3.23
C ALA A 60 -0.74 -9.21 4.05
N MET A 61 -1.32 -9.28 5.25
CA MET A 61 -1.30 -10.47 6.08
C MET A 61 -2.10 -11.63 5.47
N GLU A 62 -3.30 -11.36 4.95
CA GLU A 62 -4.14 -12.38 4.29
C GLU A 62 -3.42 -12.98 3.07
N ILE A 63 -2.79 -12.12 2.26
CA ILE A 63 -2.03 -12.55 1.08
C ILE A 63 -0.77 -13.31 1.49
N ALA A 64 0.03 -12.77 2.42
CA ALA A 64 1.29 -13.36 2.87
C ALA A 64 1.09 -14.78 3.44
N VAL A 65 0.06 -14.98 4.27
CA VAL A 65 -0.29 -16.31 4.79
C VAL A 65 -0.66 -17.27 3.68
N SER A 66 -1.48 -16.83 2.71
CA SER A 66 -1.83 -17.67 1.57
C SER A 66 -0.63 -17.99 0.66
N CYS A 67 0.40 -17.15 0.66
CA CYS A 67 1.66 -17.39 -0.04
C CYS A 67 2.64 -18.29 0.74
N GLY A 68 2.28 -18.73 1.95
CA GLY A 68 3.11 -19.62 2.78
C GLY A 68 4.33 -18.93 3.39
N PHE A 69 4.22 -17.64 3.71
CA PHE A 69 5.30 -16.91 4.37
C PHE A 69 5.63 -17.52 5.73
N ASP A 70 6.92 -17.61 6.03
CA ASP A 70 7.41 -17.96 7.37
C ASP A 70 7.26 -16.79 8.35
N GLU A 71 7.62 -17.03 9.61
CA GLU A 71 7.45 -16.03 10.67
C GLU A 71 8.21 -14.72 10.39
N ASP A 72 9.42 -14.79 9.85
CA ASP A 72 10.23 -13.62 9.54
C ASP A 72 9.66 -12.83 8.36
N ALA A 73 9.19 -13.51 7.32
CA ALA A 73 8.53 -12.88 6.18
C ALA A 73 7.19 -12.23 6.58
N LEU A 74 6.39 -12.87 7.45
CA LEU A 74 5.16 -12.28 7.99
C LEU A 74 5.46 -11.03 8.82
N LYS A 75 6.48 -11.08 9.68
CA LYS A 75 6.98 -9.93 10.46
C LYS A 75 7.38 -8.76 9.55
N ARG A 76 8.13 -9.04 8.47
CA ARG A 76 8.54 -8.02 7.49
C ARG A 76 7.35 -7.44 6.74
N ALA A 77 6.42 -8.27 6.26
CA ALA A 77 5.23 -7.83 5.55
C ALA A 77 4.38 -6.88 6.41
N ALA A 78 4.18 -7.20 7.69
CA ALA A 78 3.46 -6.35 8.62
C ALA A 78 4.14 -4.98 8.82
N ALA A 79 5.48 -4.97 8.97
CA ALA A 79 6.24 -3.73 9.10
C ALA A 79 6.18 -2.88 7.81
N ILE A 80 6.32 -3.50 6.63
CA ILE A 80 6.22 -2.81 5.34
C ILE A 80 4.85 -2.14 5.21
N ALA A 81 3.75 -2.85 5.49
CA ALA A 81 2.41 -2.31 5.41
C ALA A 81 2.22 -1.05 6.30
N MET A 82 2.82 -1.04 7.49
CA MET A 82 2.79 0.12 8.39
C MET A 82 3.64 1.29 7.93
N LEU A 83 4.79 1.01 7.28
CA LEU A 83 5.85 2.00 7.07
C LEU A 83 5.94 2.53 5.63
N HIS A 84 5.34 1.86 4.64
CA HIS A 84 5.58 2.17 3.22
C HIS A 84 5.31 3.64 2.86
N ASP A 85 4.30 4.25 3.48
CA ASP A 85 3.84 5.60 3.21
C ASP A 85 4.24 6.63 4.29
N ILE A 86 5.23 6.31 5.13
CA ILE A 86 5.58 7.14 6.30
C ILE A 86 6.20 8.50 5.94
N ALA A 87 6.69 8.67 4.70
CA ALA A 87 7.24 9.92 4.18
C ALA A 87 6.24 10.59 3.22
N PRO A 88 5.28 11.39 3.72
CA PRO A 88 4.29 12.03 2.86
C PRO A 88 4.96 13.09 1.97
N VAL A 89 4.85 12.89 0.65
CA VAL A 89 5.27 13.87 -0.36
C VAL A 89 4.03 14.28 -1.13
N ARG A 90 3.83 15.57 -1.39
CA ARG A 90 2.62 16.08 -2.07
C ARG A 90 2.30 15.24 -3.32
N LYS A 91 1.11 14.62 -3.35
CA LYS A 91 0.68 13.75 -4.45
C LYS A 91 0.17 14.54 -5.65
N VAL A 92 0.70 14.24 -6.83
CA VAL A 92 0.12 14.63 -8.13
C VAL A 92 -0.57 13.40 -8.71
N THR A 93 -1.89 13.48 -8.95
CA THR A 93 -2.68 12.33 -9.41
C THR A 93 -2.65 12.19 -10.93
N SER A 94 -2.89 10.97 -11.44
CA SER A 94 -3.07 10.76 -12.89
C SER A 94 -4.23 11.59 -13.44
N GLN A 95 -5.28 11.83 -12.64
CA GLN A 95 -6.40 12.69 -13.00
C GLN A 95 -5.98 14.15 -13.15
N ALA A 96 -5.12 14.67 -12.27
CA ALA A 96 -4.60 16.03 -12.38
C ALA A 96 -3.77 16.23 -13.66
N VAL A 97 -3.00 15.21 -14.06
CA VAL A 97 -2.25 15.22 -15.33
C VAL A 97 -3.18 15.21 -16.54
N ALA A 98 -4.18 14.32 -16.54
CA ALA A 98 -5.18 14.25 -17.61
C ALA A 98 -5.97 15.56 -17.74
N GLU A 99 -6.32 16.18 -16.62
CA GLU A 99 -7.02 17.47 -16.61
C GLU A 99 -6.11 18.62 -17.09
N SER A 100 -4.84 18.62 -16.68
CA SER A 100 -3.85 19.58 -17.19
C SER A 100 -3.70 19.48 -18.70
N GLN A 101 -3.70 18.25 -19.25
CA GLN A 101 -3.69 18.04 -20.70
C GLN A 101 -4.91 18.64 -21.38
N ARG A 102 -6.10 18.44 -20.80
CA ARG A 102 -7.37 18.94 -21.33
C ARG A 102 -7.46 20.46 -21.35
N ILE A 103 -6.96 21.13 -20.30
CA ILE A 103 -7.07 22.59 -20.14
C ILE A 103 -5.89 23.34 -20.76
N HIS A 104 -4.67 22.84 -20.57
CA HIS A 104 -3.42 23.56 -20.84
C HIS A 104 -2.56 22.94 -21.95
N GLY A 105 -2.96 21.78 -22.49
CA GLY A 105 -2.28 21.09 -23.60
C GLY A 105 -1.11 20.20 -23.16
N ASP A 106 -0.50 19.53 -24.14
CA ASP A 106 0.46 18.44 -23.92
C ASP A 106 1.74 18.86 -23.18
N VAL A 107 2.25 20.06 -23.43
CA VAL A 107 3.50 20.55 -22.81
C VAL A 107 3.33 20.72 -21.30
N ALA A 108 2.20 21.27 -20.85
CA ALA A 108 1.88 21.42 -19.44
C ALA A 108 1.68 20.06 -18.76
N ALA A 109 0.96 19.14 -19.42
CA ALA A 109 0.75 17.78 -18.93
C ALA A 109 2.06 17.00 -18.80
N ALA A 110 2.96 17.09 -19.78
CA ALA A 110 4.27 16.44 -19.74
C ALA A 110 5.12 16.95 -18.57
N SER A 111 5.09 18.26 -18.33
CA SER A 111 5.81 18.88 -17.21
C SER A 111 5.24 18.43 -15.85
N LEU A 112 3.92 18.29 -15.75
CA LEU A 112 3.25 17.80 -14.55
C LEU A 112 3.48 16.30 -14.32
N GLU A 113 3.56 15.49 -15.38
CA GLU A 113 3.91 14.07 -15.29
C GLU A 113 5.36 13.88 -14.83
N GLU A 114 6.31 14.68 -15.30
CA GLU A 114 7.69 14.63 -14.82
C GLU A 114 7.78 15.01 -13.34
N LEU A 115 7.07 16.05 -12.92
CA LEU A 115 6.95 16.40 -11.50
C LEU A 115 6.34 15.24 -10.70
N ARG A 116 5.26 14.63 -11.19
CA ARG A 116 4.63 13.47 -10.55
C ARG A 116 5.62 12.33 -10.36
N ARG A 117 6.36 11.95 -11.41
CA ARG A 117 7.36 10.88 -11.36
C ARG A 117 8.46 11.18 -10.34
N SER A 118 9.03 12.39 -10.36
CA SER A 118 10.09 12.78 -9.42
C SER A 118 9.62 12.78 -7.96
N LEU A 119 8.38 13.22 -7.69
CA LEU A 119 7.79 13.18 -6.34
C LEU A 119 7.55 11.74 -5.86
N ARG A 120 7.18 10.81 -6.75
CA ARG A 120 7.04 9.38 -6.40
C ARG A 120 8.36 8.71 -6.07
N ILE A 121 9.41 8.98 -6.85
CA ILE A 121 10.75 8.47 -6.56
C ILE A 121 11.22 8.97 -5.20
N ARG A 122 11.12 10.28 -4.96
CA ARG A 122 11.48 10.88 -3.66
C ARG A 122 10.69 10.27 -2.50
N HIS A 123 9.40 10.03 -2.68
CA HIS A 123 8.55 9.42 -1.67
C HIS A 123 9.04 8.02 -1.28
N MET A 124 9.40 7.18 -2.24
CA MET A 124 9.95 5.84 -1.97
C MET A 124 11.33 5.91 -1.30
N GLU A 125 12.23 6.79 -1.77
CA GLU A 125 13.56 6.99 -1.20
C GLU A 125 13.50 7.47 0.27
N GLN A 126 12.74 8.55 0.51
CA GLN A 126 12.56 9.11 1.84
C GLN A 126 11.79 8.15 2.75
N GLY A 127 10.80 7.43 2.21
CA GLY A 127 10.05 6.40 2.93
C GLY A 127 10.96 5.30 3.45
N ALA A 128 11.88 4.80 2.63
CA ALA A 128 12.84 3.77 3.04
C ALA A 128 13.82 4.27 4.11
N GLU A 129 14.33 5.50 3.98
CA GLU A 129 15.21 6.11 4.99
C GLU A 129 14.50 6.32 6.34
N GLN A 130 13.27 6.82 6.31
CA GLN A 130 12.46 7.01 7.51
C GLN A 130 12.07 5.67 8.13
N ALA A 131 11.67 4.67 7.34
CA ALA A 131 11.38 3.33 7.83
C ALA A 131 12.59 2.74 8.57
N ARG A 132 13.80 2.85 8.00
CA ARG A 132 15.05 2.43 8.67
C ARG A 132 15.21 3.12 10.02
N THR A 133 15.02 4.43 10.06
CA THR A 133 15.14 5.24 11.29
C THR A 133 14.15 4.77 12.36
N GLN A 134 12.90 4.50 11.98
CA GLN A 134 11.87 4.06 12.92
C GLN A 134 12.11 2.62 13.41
N LEU A 135 12.53 1.70 12.54
CA LEU A 135 12.85 0.32 12.95
C LEU A 135 14.05 0.29 13.91
N LEU A 136 15.10 1.07 13.65
CA LEU A 136 16.24 1.20 14.57
C LEU A 136 15.83 1.84 15.91
N ARG A 137 14.94 2.85 15.86
CA ARG A 137 14.39 3.45 17.08
C ARG A 137 13.56 2.44 17.88
N PHE A 138 12.73 1.66 17.20
CA PHE A 138 11.90 0.62 17.79
C PHE A 138 12.74 -0.44 18.51
N ASN A 139 13.83 -0.91 17.89
CA ASN A 139 14.77 -1.84 18.54
C ASN A 139 15.42 -1.22 19.78
N ARG A 140 15.85 0.05 19.72
CA ARG A 140 16.45 0.74 20.88
C ARG A 140 15.49 0.93 22.05
N SER A 141 14.20 1.06 21.77
CA SER A 141 13.16 1.19 22.82
C SER A 141 12.67 -0.16 23.36
N SER A 142 13.07 -1.26 22.72
CA SER A 142 12.70 -2.62 23.12
C SER A 142 13.81 -3.25 23.97
N SER A 143 13.45 -4.16 24.88
CA SER A 143 14.43 -4.88 25.70
C SER A 143 15.29 -5.86 24.91
N GLU A 144 14.84 -6.25 23.72
CA GLU A 144 15.50 -7.17 22.80
C GLU A 144 15.38 -6.64 21.37
N GLU A 145 16.36 -6.96 20.53
CA GLU A 145 16.31 -6.65 19.10
C GLU A 145 15.18 -7.45 18.44
N TYR A 146 14.20 -6.75 17.86
CA TYR A 146 13.05 -7.40 17.22
C TYR A 146 13.23 -7.52 15.69
N PHE A 147 13.81 -6.49 15.08
CA PHE A 147 14.19 -6.48 13.66
C PHE A 147 15.71 -6.52 13.54
N ASN A 148 16.29 -7.62 13.07
CA ASN A 148 17.73 -7.65 12.82
C ASN A 148 18.08 -6.83 11.55
N SER A 149 19.38 -6.72 11.24
CA SER A 149 19.84 -5.98 10.06
C SER A 149 19.23 -6.49 8.74
N ALA A 150 19.13 -7.83 8.57
CA ALA A 150 18.54 -8.43 7.39
C ALA A 150 17.04 -8.12 7.26
N ASP A 151 16.31 -8.05 8.36
CA ASP A 151 14.91 -7.61 8.38
C ASP A 151 14.79 -6.16 7.94
N ILE A 152 15.60 -5.27 8.51
CA ILE A 152 15.57 -3.83 8.20
C ILE A 152 15.89 -3.61 6.72
N ASP A 153 16.92 -4.27 6.19
CA ASP A 153 17.32 -4.12 4.79
C ASP A 153 16.25 -4.65 3.84
N ALA A 154 15.63 -5.80 4.15
CA ALA A 154 14.52 -6.32 3.35
C ALA A 154 13.30 -5.39 3.37
N ILE A 155 12.90 -4.88 4.55
CA ILE A 155 11.77 -3.95 4.69
C ILE A 155 12.05 -2.67 3.90
N CYS A 156 13.22 -2.05 4.10
CA CYS A 156 13.57 -0.81 3.41
C CYS A 156 13.71 -1.00 1.90
N GLY A 157 14.23 -2.16 1.46
CA GLY A 157 14.34 -2.52 0.05
C GLY A 157 12.98 -2.55 -0.65
N VAL A 158 11.97 -3.16 -0.01
CA VAL A 158 10.60 -3.17 -0.54
C VAL A 158 9.99 -1.77 -0.57
N ILE A 159 10.13 -0.99 0.51
CA ILE A 159 9.59 0.37 0.58
C ILE A 159 10.20 1.27 -0.51
N ALA A 160 11.50 1.11 -0.81
CA ALA A 160 12.19 1.86 -1.85
C ALA A 160 11.66 1.60 -3.28
N ILE A 161 10.88 0.54 -3.49
CA ILE A 161 10.34 0.17 -4.81
C ILE A 161 8.82 0.01 -4.83
N HIS A 162 8.11 0.13 -3.71
CA HIS A 162 6.72 -0.31 -3.60
C HIS A 162 5.76 0.42 -4.57
N ASP A 163 6.08 1.64 -4.98
CA ASP A 163 5.30 2.44 -5.94
C ASP A 163 5.98 2.58 -7.31
N ASN A 164 6.99 1.75 -7.61
CA ASN A 164 7.66 1.70 -8.92
C ASN A 164 6.67 1.63 -10.11
N PRO A 165 5.56 0.87 -10.06
CA PRO A 165 4.64 0.81 -11.19
C PRO A 165 3.99 2.16 -11.52
N SER A 166 3.84 3.05 -10.53
CA SER A 166 3.34 4.41 -10.74
C SER A 166 4.30 5.29 -11.55
N VAL A 167 5.56 4.89 -11.69
CA VAL A 167 6.57 5.53 -12.56
C VAL A 167 6.98 4.63 -13.73
N GLY A 168 6.21 3.59 -14.04
CA GLY A 168 6.43 2.71 -15.19
C GLY A 168 7.58 1.72 -15.01
N ILE A 169 7.95 1.41 -13.77
CA ILE A 169 8.94 0.38 -13.45
C ILE A 169 8.20 -0.81 -12.81
N PRO A 170 8.38 -2.06 -13.28
CA PRO A 170 7.68 -3.19 -12.70
C PRO A 170 8.23 -3.54 -11.31
N ILE A 171 7.37 -4.08 -10.44
CA ILE A 171 7.83 -4.79 -9.22
C ILE A 171 8.46 -6.13 -9.64
N PRO A 172 9.72 -6.41 -9.26
CA PRO A 172 10.39 -7.66 -9.61
C PRO A 172 9.57 -8.90 -9.19
N SER A 173 9.37 -9.84 -10.11
CA SER A 173 8.57 -11.04 -9.85
C SER A 173 9.19 -12.00 -8.83
N GLY A 174 10.51 -11.96 -8.67
CA GLY A 174 11.24 -12.74 -7.65
C GLY A 174 11.15 -12.16 -6.24
N ASP A 175 10.65 -10.93 -6.06
CA ASP A 175 10.48 -10.31 -4.75
C ASP A 175 9.02 -10.43 -4.29
N LEU A 176 8.72 -11.57 -3.65
CA LEU A 176 7.36 -11.87 -3.22
C LEU A 176 6.86 -10.93 -2.11
N LEU A 177 7.74 -10.37 -1.28
CA LEU A 177 7.36 -9.36 -0.28
C LEU A 177 6.86 -8.08 -0.98
N ALA A 178 7.57 -7.62 -2.02
CA ALA A 178 7.16 -6.47 -2.80
C ALA A 178 5.85 -6.73 -3.58
N VAL A 179 5.66 -7.95 -4.10
CA VAL A 179 4.40 -8.36 -4.73
C VAL A 179 3.23 -8.26 -3.75
N VAL A 180 3.37 -8.87 -2.57
CA VAL A 180 2.35 -8.85 -1.51
C VAL A 180 2.00 -7.41 -1.12
N GLN A 181 3.02 -6.58 -0.87
CA GLN A 181 2.81 -5.19 -0.50
C GLN A 181 2.06 -4.42 -1.60
N ARG A 182 2.49 -4.56 -2.87
CA ARG A 182 1.86 -3.82 -3.97
C ARG A 182 0.40 -4.22 -4.16
N GLU A 183 0.09 -5.51 -4.09
CA GLU A 183 -1.30 -5.97 -4.21
C GLU A 183 -2.15 -5.50 -3.04
N ALA A 184 -1.64 -5.59 -1.81
CA ALA A 184 -2.35 -5.12 -0.62
C ALA A 184 -2.61 -3.62 -0.65
N ASP A 185 -1.62 -2.81 -1.05
CA ASP A 185 -1.74 -1.37 -1.20
C ASP A 185 -2.78 -1.01 -2.26
N ARG A 186 -2.76 -1.67 -3.42
CA ARG A 186 -3.73 -1.39 -4.49
C ARG A 186 -5.14 -1.80 -4.13
N LEU A 187 -5.34 -2.85 -3.33
CA LEU A 187 -6.66 -3.25 -2.84
C LEU A 187 -7.36 -2.14 -2.04
N TRP A 188 -6.63 -1.23 -1.38
CA TRP A 188 -7.19 -0.04 -0.72
C TRP A 188 -8.13 0.73 -1.64
N MET A 189 -7.73 0.92 -2.90
CA MET A 189 -8.44 1.76 -3.87
C MET A 189 -9.82 1.23 -4.26
N VAL A 190 -10.11 -0.04 -4.01
CA VAL A 190 -11.43 -0.65 -4.27
C VAL A 190 -12.22 -0.90 -2.99
N THR A 191 -11.72 -0.47 -1.84
CA THR A 191 -12.49 -0.49 -0.59
C THR A 191 -13.46 0.70 -0.53
N LEU A 192 -14.51 0.59 0.29
CA LEU A 192 -15.41 1.72 0.55
C LEU A 192 -14.64 2.97 1.03
N ALA A 193 -13.74 2.80 2.01
CA ALA A 193 -12.98 3.90 2.58
C ALA A 193 -12.00 4.54 1.59
N GLY A 194 -11.32 3.72 0.78
CA GLY A 194 -10.43 4.21 -0.27
C GLY A 194 -11.16 5.02 -1.34
N VAL A 195 -12.31 4.54 -1.81
CA VAL A 195 -13.15 5.24 -2.79
C VAL A 195 -13.65 6.58 -2.23
N GLU A 196 -14.16 6.59 -0.99
CA GLU A 196 -14.58 7.83 -0.34
C GLU A 196 -13.42 8.83 -0.20
N THR A 197 -12.23 8.33 0.11
CA THR A 197 -11.03 9.15 0.25
C THR A 197 -10.63 9.79 -1.08
N ASP A 198 -10.64 9.03 -2.17
CA ASP A 198 -10.35 9.56 -3.50
C ASP A 198 -11.38 10.60 -3.94
N LEU A 199 -12.67 10.38 -3.68
CA LEU A 199 -13.73 11.35 -3.96
C LEU A 199 -13.56 12.65 -3.17
N ARG A 200 -13.26 12.56 -1.86
CA ARG A 200 -13.01 13.75 -1.02
C ARG A 200 -11.83 14.58 -1.56
N ARG A 201 -10.73 13.93 -1.95
CA ARG A 201 -9.56 14.61 -2.55
C ARG A 201 -9.89 15.30 -3.86
N ALA A 202 -10.79 14.72 -4.64
CA ALA A 202 -11.29 15.33 -5.88
C ALA A 202 -12.33 16.44 -5.64
N GLY A 203 -12.65 16.78 -4.39
CA GLY A 203 -13.71 17.75 -4.05
C GLY A 203 -15.11 17.28 -4.41
N LYS A 204 -15.32 15.96 -4.52
CA LYS A 204 -16.59 15.33 -4.88
C LYS A 204 -17.30 14.80 -3.63
N ASP A 205 -18.63 14.72 -3.70
CA ASP A 205 -19.44 14.17 -2.62
C ASP A 205 -19.23 12.65 -2.49
N PRO A 206 -18.61 12.17 -1.39
CA PRO A 206 -18.40 10.76 -1.18
C PRO A 206 -19.70 10.01 -0.87
N ALA A 207 -20.83 10.66 -0.59
CA ALA A 207 -22.12 9.98 -0.35
C ALA A 207 -22.86 9.61 -1.63
N ASN A 208 -22.46 10.17 -2.78
CA ASN A 208 -23.13 9.93 -4.05
C ASN A 208 -22.79 8.52 -4.62
N PRO A 209 -23.77 7.61 -4.77
CA PRO A 209 -23.52 6.24 -5.21
C PRO A 209 -23.03 6.14 -6.66
N VAL A 210 -23.45 7.07 -7.54
CA VAL A 210 -23.00 7.12 -8.93
C VAL A 210 -21.52 7.45 -8.98
N LEU A 211 -21.10 8.50 -8.26
CA LEU A 211 -19.69 8.92 -8.20
C LEU A 211 -18.80 7.84 -7.57
N ARG A 212 -19.30 7.09 -6.58
CA ARG A 212 -18.57 5.93 -6.04
C ARG A 212 -18.31 4.87 -7.10
N LYS A 213 -19.34 4.48 -7.85
CA LYS A 213 -19.22 3.47 -8.91
C LYS A 213 -18.26 3.92 -10.02
N GLU A 214 -18.36 5.19 -10.43
CA GLU A 214 -17.44 5.79 -11.39
C GLU A 214 -15.99 5.79 -10.88
N GLN A 215 -15.77 6.16 -9.61
CA GLN A 215 -14.43 6.17 -9.01
C GLN A 215 -13.83 4.76 -8.92
N VAL A 216 -14.62 3.75 -8.56
CA VAL A 216 -14.17 2.34 -8.57
C VAL A 216 -13.79 1.91 -9.98
N GLN A 217 -14.60 2.22 -10.99
CA GLN A 217 -14.29 1.87 -12.37
C GLN A 217 -12.99 2.53 -12.83
N TRP A 218 -12.78 3.79 -12.47
CA TRP A 218 -11.53 4.50 -12.75
C TRP A 218 -10.33 3.84 -12.05
N ASN A 219 -10.49 3.44 -10.78
CA ASN A 219 -9.45 2.73 -10.02
C ASN A 219 -9.11 1.36 -10.67
N ILE A 220 -10.11 0.63 -11.16
CA ILE A 220 -9.93 -0.62 -11.91
C ILE A 220 -9.22 -0.38 -13.25
N ASP A 221 -9.56 0.68 -13.97
CA ASP A 221 -8.87 1.02 -15.21
C ASP A 221 -7.40 1.36 -14.96
N ASP A 222 -7.07 1.95 -13.82
CA ASP A 222 -5.69 2.13 -13.38
C ASP A 222 -4.99 0.80 -13.06
N PHE A 223 -5.70 -0.23 -12.59
CA PHE A 223 -5.12 -1.58 -12.45
C PHE A 223 -4.80 -2.18 -13.82
N ARG A 224 -5.68 -2.00 -14.80
CA ARG A 224 -5.49 -2.44 -16.20
C ARG A 224 -4.35 -1.69 -16.90
N LYS A 225 -4.17 -0.41 -16.61
CA LYS A 225 -3.03 0.36 -17.11
C LYS A 225 -1.73 -0.13 -16.48
N GLU A 226 -1.73 -0.32 -15.16
CA GLU A 226 -0.56 -0.86 -14.46
C GLU A 226 -0.16 -2.25 -14.95
N ARG A 227 -1.13 -3.10 -15.31
CA ARG A 227 -0.86 -4.42 -15.92
C ARG A 227 0.12 -4.35 -17.10
N LYS A 228 0.07 -3.27 -17.88
CA LYS A 228 0.92 -3.02 -19.06
C LYS A 228 2.36 -2.62 -18.72
N VAL A 229 2.65 -2.28 -17.47
CA VAL A 229 4.02 -2.01 -16.99
C VAL A 229 4.83 -3.31 -16.92
N TYR A 230 4.15 -4.43 -16.71
CA TYR A 230 4.76 -5.74 -16.54
C TYR A 230 4.90 -6.48 -17.86
N ASN A 231 5.98 -7.26 -18.02
CA ASN A 231 6.20 -8.06 -19.22
C ASN A 231 5.40 -9.37 -19.14
N GLU A 232 4.35 -9.50 -19.95
CA GLU A 232 3.43 -10.65 -19.94
C GLU A 232 4.12 -12.00 -20.20
N SER A 233 5.23 -12.03 -20.95
CA SER A 233 5.90 -13.30 -21.29
C SER A 233 6.73 -13.88 -20.13
N ALA A 234 7.04 -13.07 -19.10
CA ALA A 234 7.92 -13.45 -18.00
C ALA A 234 7.18 -13.65 -16.66
N GLU A 235 5.92 -13.25 -16.58
CA GLU A 235 5.18 -13.12 -15.33
C GLU A 235 3.87 -13.90 -15.34
N ARG A 236 3.52 -14.49 -14.19
CA ARG A 236 2.27 -15.25 -14.00
C ARG A 236 1.27 -14.39 -13.25
N PHE A 237 0.19 -14.03 -13.93
CA PHE A 237 -0.94 -13.28 -13.38
C PHE A 237 -2.16 -14.20 -13.21
N CYS A 238 -3.06 -13.82 -12.31
CA CYS A 238 -4.29 -14.58 -12.04
C CYS A 238 -5.37 -14.37 -13.11
N ASP A 239 -5.32 -13.25 -13.85
CA ASP A 239 -6.16 -12.99 -15.02
C ASP A 239 -5.42 -12.18 -16.10
N ALA A 240 -6.11 -11.93 -17.22
CA ALA A 240 -5.57 -11.18 -18.34
C ALA A 240 -5.73 -9.65 -18.19
N GLU A 241 -6.52 -9.17 -17.24
CA GLU A 241 -6.90 -7.75 -17.14
C GLU A 241 -6.06 -6.97 -16.15
N THR A 242 -5.64 -7.60 -15.04
CA THR A 242 -5.13 -6.92 -13.85
C THR A 242 -3.77 -7.45 -13.42
N PHE A 243 -3.03 -6.65 -12.64
CA PHE A 243 -1.67 -6.96 -12.22
C PHE A 243 -1.58 -7.96 -11.05
N PHE A 244 -2.71 -8.52 -10.56
CA PHE A 244 -2.69 -9.47 -9.44
C PHE A 244 -1.97 -10.77 -9.84
N ARG A 245 -0.86 -11.06 -9.15
CA ARG A 245 0.00 -12.24 -9.30
C ARG A 245 -0.27 -13.27 -8.22
N THR A 246 -0.76 -12.86 -7.05
CA THR A 246 -1.17 -13.79 -6.00
C THR A 246 -2.64 -14.19 -6.13
N LYS A 247 -2.94 -15.46 -5.87
CA LYS A 247 -4.32 -15.97 -5.85
C LYS A 247 -5.15 -15.24 -4.79
N ALA A 248 -4.60 -15.04 -3.59
CA ALA A 248 -5.31 -14.38 -2.50
C ALA A 248 -5.64 -12.91 -2.83
N GLY A 249 -4.69 -12.14 -3.35
CA GLY A 249 -4.91 -10.76 -3.75
C GLY A 249 -6.02 -10.65 -4.81
N TRP A 250 -5.98 -11.55 -5.80
CA TRP A 250 -7.03 -11.63 -6.82
C TRP A 250 -8.41 -12.02 -6.27
N GLU A 251 -8.49 -12.98 -5.34
CA GLU A 251 -9.75 -13.35 -4.69
C GLU A 251 -10.34 -12.20 -3.86
N ILE A 252 -9.50 -11.45 -3.13
CA ILE A 252 -9.94 -10.25 -2.40
C ILE A 252 -10.46 -9.19 -3.37
N TYR A 253 -9.75 -8.95 -4.47
CA TYR A 253 -10.19 -8.04 -5.53
C TYR A 253 -11.56 -8.42 -6.10
N LYS A 254 -11.79 -9.71 -6.41
CA LYS A 254 -13.10 -10.18 -6.89
C LYS A 254 -14.23 -9.97 -5.87
N LYS A 255 -13.96 -10.16 -4.58
CA LYS A 255 -14.94 -9.88 -3.51
C LYS A 255 -15.34 -8.40 -3.54
N TRP A 256 -14.38 -7.49 -3.67
CA TRP A 256 -14.66 -6.06 -3.81
C TRP A 256 -15.45 -5.74 -5.07
N ARG A 257 -15.06 -6.29 -6.23
CA ARG A 257 -15.84 -6.11 -7.47
C ARG A 257 -17.30 -6.54 -7.34
N THR A 258 -17.53 -7.69 -6.69
CA THR A 258 -18.88 -8.20 -6.43
C THR A 258 -19.67 -7.23 -5.55
N LEU A 259 -19.06 -6.67 -4.50
CA LEU A 259 -19.69 -5.68 -3.64
C LEU A 259 -20.11 -4.40 -4.41
N TRP A 260 -19.34 -4.03 -5.44
CA TRP A 260 -19.62 -2.88 -6.29
C TRP A 260 -20.54 -3.19 -7.48
N GLU A 261 -21.00 -4.43 -7.63
CA GLU A 261 -21.82 -4.88 -8.75
C GLU A 261 -21.13 -4.63 -10.11
N LEU A 262 -19.85 -5.05 -10.21
CA LEU A 262 -18.96 -4.90 -11.38
C LEU A 262 -18.39 -6.22 -11.89
#